data_AF-A0A2N3WK56-F1
#
_entry.id   AF-A0A2N3WK56-F1
#
_cell.length_a   1.000
_cell.length_b   1.000
_cell.length_c   1.000
_cell.angle_alpha   90.00
_cell.angle_beta   90.00
_cell.angle_gamma   90.00
#
_symmetry.space_group_name_H-M   'P 1'
#
loop_
_entity.id
_entity.type
_entity.pdbx_description
1 polymer ?
#
loop_
_entity_poly.entity_id
_entity_poly.type
_entity_poly.pdbx_seq_one_letter_code
_entity_poly.pdbx_strand_id
1 'polypeptide(L)' 'MTVRSRVADEVTTWLAGEFAGRVPAEAVEVVVRATGRDLDGRVVPDERGDLLYRVARARLVRMLDAPDEPHIPRSRR' A
#
# COMPACT_ATOMS: atom_id res chain seq x y z
N MET A 1 22.07 -8.61 1.37
CA MET A 1 20.68 -8.25 1.03
C MET A 1 19.86 -8.43 2.30
N THR A 2 19.49 -7.35 2.97
CA THR A 2 18.90 -7.35 4.33
C THR A 2 17.51 -7.96 4.36
N VAL A 3 17.20 -8.78 5.37
CA VAL A 3 15.89 -9.46 5.60
C VAL A 3 14.67 -8.56 5.34
N ARG A 4 14.78 -7.26 5.61
CA ARG A 4 13.74 -6.25 5.34
C ARG A 4 13.33 -6.10 3.87
N SER A 5 14.26 -6.28 2.93
CA SER A 5 13.98 -6.23 1.49
C SER A 5 13.14 -7.43 1.08
N ARG A 6 13.52 -8.62 1.54
CA ARG A 6 12.84 -9.87 1.21
C ARG A 6 11.37 -9.87 1.66
N VAL A 7 11.10 -9.40 2.88
CA VAL A 7 9.72 -9.28 3.39
C VAL A 7 8.88 -8.31 2.54
N ALA A 8 9.47 -7.20 2.09
CA ALA A 8 8.75 -6.25 1.22
C ALA A 8 8.46 -6.87 -0.17
N ASP A 9 9.38 -7.66 -0.71
CA ASP A 9 9.22 -8.32 -2.00
C ASP A 9 8.11 -9.40 -1.94
N GLU A 10 8.06 -10.18 -0.84
CA GLU A 10 7.02 -11.18 -0.59
C GLU A 10 5.63 -10.54 -0.42
N VAL A 11 5.53 -9.46 0.36
CA VAL A 11 4.27 -8.70 0.53
C VAL A 11 3.83 -8.05 -0.78
N THR A 12 4.76 -7.53 -1.57
CA THR A 12 4.46 -6.94 -2.89
C THR A 12 3.89 -8.00 -3.83
N THR A 13 4.51 -9.18 -3.88
CA THR A 13 4.04 -10.29 -4.72
C THR A 13 2.62 -10.72 -4.35
N TRP A 14 2.35 -10.84 -3.05
CA TRP A 14 1.02 -11.23 -2.59
C TRP A 14 -0.03 -10.17 -2.92
N LEU A 15 0.25 -8.88 -2.67
CA LEU A 15 -0.69 -7.78 -2.95
C LEU A 15 -0.91 -7.57 -4.45
N ALA A 16 0.12 -7.75 -5.27
CA ALA A 16 -0.02 -7.71 -6.72
C ALA A 16 -0.99 -8.80 -7.23
N GLY A 17 -0.98 -9.98 -6.59
CA GLY A 17 -1.96 -11.03 -6.83
C GLY A 17 -3.37 -10.66 -6.36
N GLU A 18 -3.53 -10.16 -5.12
CA GLU A 18 -4.85 -9.77 -4.59
C GLU A 18 -5.52 -8.68 -5.45
N PHE A 19 -4.74 -7.68 -5.86
CA PHE A 19 -5.23 -6.51 -6.60
C PHE A 19 -5.10 -6.64 -8.12
N ALA A 20 -4.79 -7.84 -8.62
CA ALA A 20 -4.67 -8.10 -10.05
C ALA A 20 -5.93 -7.62 -10.81
N GLY A 21 -5.71 -6.89 -11.89
CA GLY A 21 -6.79 -6.32 -12.72
C GLY A 21 -7.48 -5.08 -12.13
N ARG A 22 -7.15 -4.67 -10.90
CA ARG A 22 -7.70 -3.46 -10.25
C ARG A 22 -6.64 -2.39 -10.01
N VAL A 23 -5.42 -2.80 -9.68
CA VAL A 23 -4.28 -1.90 -9.44
C VAL A 23 -3.07 -2.39 -10.24
N PRO A 24 -2.37 -1.51 -10.98
CA PRO A 24 -1.11 -1.85 -11.62
C PRO A 24 -0.06 -2.34 -10.60
N ALA A 25 0.70 -3.37 -10.95
CA ALA A 25 1.71 -3.95 -10.06
C ALA A 25 2.77 -2.94 -9.60
N GLU A 26 3.14 -2.00 -10.49
CA GLU A 26 4.04 -0.88 -10.18
C GLU A 26 3.47 0.07 -9.10
N ALA A 27 2.15 0.32 -9.11
CA ALA A 27 1.50 1.13 -8.10
C ALA A 27 1.45 0.40 -6.75
N VAL A 28 1.23 -0.92 -6.75
CA VAL A 28 1.33 -1.76 -5.55
C VAL A 28 2.74 -1.67 -4.95
N GLU A 29 3.79 -1.80 -5.77
CA GLU A 29 5.17 -1.70 -5.32
C GLU A 29 5.48 -0.34 -4.67
N VAL A 30 5.03 0.76 -5.28
CA VAL A 30 5.20 2.11 -4.72
C VAL A 30 4.53 2.23 -3.35
N VAL A 31 3.31 1.71 -3.18
CA VAL A 31 2.58 1.74 -1.91
C VAL A 31 3.27 0.89 -0.84
N VAL A 32 3.76 -0.30 -1.20
CA VAL A 32 4.49 -1.17 -0.26
C VAL A 32 5.80 -0.52 0.17
N ARG A 33 6.57 0.07 -0.75
CA ARG A 33 7.81 0.78 -0.41
C ARG A 33 7.57 2.00 0.48
N ALA A 34 6.55 2.81 0.18
CA ALA A 34 6.17 3.95 1.03
C ALA A 34 5.79 3.49 2.45
N THR A 35 4.97 2.44 2.53
CA THR A 35 4.58 1.84 3.81
C THR A 35 5.77 1.27 4.57
N GLY A 36 6.69 0.61 3.90
CA GLY A 36 7.92 0.08 4.51
C GLY A 36 8.80 1.18 5.11
N ARG A 37 8.87 2.36 4.48
CA ARG A 37 9.58 3.53 5.03
C ARG A 37 8.86 4.13 6.24
N ASP A 38 7.53 4.19 6.21
CA ASP A 38 6.74 4.72 7.34
C ASP A 38 6.87 3.84 8.60
N LEU A 39 7.05 2.53 8.41
CA LEU A 39 7.23 1.55 9.48
C LEU A 39 8.70 1.42 9.93
N ASP A 40 9.66 1.89 9.13
CA ASP A 40 11.07 1.85 9.51
C ASP A 40 11.31 2.73 10.75
N GLY A 41 11.87 2.11 11.80
CA GLY A 41 12.15 2.75 13.09
C GLY A 41 11.01 2.72 14.11
N ARG A 42 9.84 2.15 13.77
CA ARG A 42 8.67 2.09 14.69
C ARG A 42 8.19 0.68 15.04
N VAL A 43 8.82 -0.37 14.50
CA VAL A 43 8.28 -1.75 14.56
C VAL A 43 9.37 -2.78 14.84
N VAL A 44 9.06 -3.75 15.70
CA VAL A 44 9.91 -4.90 16.05
C VAL A 44 9.98 -5.86 14.83
N PRO A 45 11.13 -6.48 14.51
CA PRO A 45 11.33 -7.21 13.24
C PRO A 45 10.31 -8.32 12.95
N ASP A 46 9.83 -9.03 13.98
CA ASP A 46 8.98 -10.21 13.82
C ASP A 46 7.57 -9.92 13.30
N GLU A 47 7.00 -8.75 13.61
CA GLU A 47 5.62 -8.39 13.18
C GLU A 47 5.60 -7.47 11.96
N ARG A 48 6.78 -7.12 11.44
CA ARG A 48 6.94 -6.11 10.39
C ARG A 48 6.27 -6.51 9.07
N GLY A 49 6.27 -7.81 8.73
CA GLY A 49 5.63 -8.32 7.51
C GLY A 49 4.11 -8.18 7.55
N ASP A 50 3.49 -8.66 8.62
CA ASP A 50 2.03 -8.61 8.79
C ASP A 50 1.52 -7.17 8.92
N LEU A 51 2.27 -6.30 9.57
CA LEU A 51 1.91 -4.89 9.68
C LEU A 51 2.06 -4.16 8.34
N LEU A 52 3.16 -4.43 7.61
CA LEU A 52 3.37 -3.90 6.27
C LEU A 52 2.24 -4.31 5.33
N TYR A 53 1.89 -5.59 5.34
CA TYR A 53 0.76 -6.13 4.60
C TYR A 53 -0.55 -5.40 4.94
N ARG A 54 -0.90 -5.31 6.24
CA ARG A 54 -2.18 -4.74 6.68
C ARG A 54 -2.31 -3.27 6.29
N VAL A 55 -1.26 -2.48 6.48
CA VAL A 55 -1.27 -1.04 6.18
C VAL A 55 -1.28 -0.80 4.67
N ALA A 56 -0.47 -1.53 3.90
CA ALA A 56 -0.44 -1.40 2.44
C ALA A 56 -1.79 -1.78 1.81
N ARG A 57 -2.39 -2.89 2.26
CA ARG A 57 -3.71 -3.34 1.83
C ARG A 57 -4.79 -2.29 2.11
N ALA A 58 -4.81 -1.72 3.32
CA ALA A 58 -5.78 -0.68 3.67
C ALA A 58 -5.65 0.57 2.79
N ARG A 59 -4.41 0.96 2.41
CA ARG A 59 -4.17 2.06 1.47
C ARG A 59 -4.72 1.75 0.07
N LEU A 60 -4.47 0.55 -0.44
CA LEU A 60 -4.97 0.13 -1.75
C LEU A 60 -6.49 0.07 -1.81
N VAL A 61 -7.15 -0.43 -0.76
CA VAL A 61 -8.63 -0.40 -0.68
C VAL A 61 -9.15 1.03 -0.74
N ARG A 62 -8.56 1.97 0.01
CA ARG A 62 -8.96 3.37 -0.03
C ARG A 62 -8.74 4.03 -1.39
N MET A 63 -7.71 3.62 -2.13
CA MET A 63 -7.48 4.12 -3.50
C MET A 63 -8.59 3.66 -4.45
N LEU A 64 -9.13 2.46 -4.26
CA LEU A 64 -10.27 1.95 -5.04
C LEU A 64 -11.60 2.58 -4.61
N ASP A 65 -11.76 2.89 -3.33
CA ASP A 65 -12.96 3.51 -2.77
C ASP A 65 -12.98 5.04 -2.92
N ALA A 66 -11.87 5.67 -3.31
CA ALA A 66 -11.82 7.10 -3.56
C ALA A 66 -12.55 7.40 -4.89
N PRO A 67 -13.70 8.09 -4.87
CA PRO A 67 -14.34 8.49 -6.11
C PRO A 67 -13.42 9.47 -6.85
N ASP A 68 -13.18 9.19 -8.13
CA ASP A 68 -12.55 10.09 -9.10
C ASP A 68 -13.42 11.33 -9.34
N GLU A 69 -13.67 12.16 -8.33
CA GLU A 69 -14.12 13.53 -8.56
C GLU A 69 -13.90 14.39 -7.31
N PRO A 70 -13.04 15.44 -7.37
CA PRO A 70 -13.21 16.53 -6.45
C PRO A 70 -14.56 17.17 -6.77
N HIS A 71 -15.58 16.88 -5.96
CA HIS A 71 -16.81 17.66 -5.94
C HIS A 71 -16.44 19.08 -5.49
N ILE A 72 -16.07 19.92 -6.45
CA ILE A 72 -16.01 21.37 -6.26
C ILE A 72 -17.48 21.77 -6.07
N PRO A 73 -17.91 22.19 -4.86
CA PRO A 73 -19.25 22.75 -4.72
C PRO A 73 -19.27 24.00 -5.60
N ARG A 74 -19.96 23.91 -6.74
CA ARG A 74 -20.30 25.10 -7.52
C ARG A 74 -21.24 25.93 -6.66
N SER A 75 -20.67 26.86 -5.90
CA SER A 75 -21.41 27.93 -5.27
C SER A 75 -22.22 28.63 -6.35
N ARG A 76 -23.51 28.30 -6.42
CA ARG A 76 -24.49 29.01 -7.21
C ARG A 76 -24.67 30.38 -6.57
N ARG A 77 -24.26 31.38 -7.35
CA ARG A 77 -24.82 32.73 -7.47
C ARG A 77 -24.72 33.68 -6.28
#